data_AF-W5TLI9-F1
#
_entry.id   AF-W5TLI9-F1
#
_cell.length_a   1.000
_cell.length_b   1.000
_cell.length_c   1.000
_cell.angle_alpha   90.00
_cell.angle_beta   90.00
_cell.angle_gamma   90.00
#
_symmetry.space_group_name_H-M   'P 1'
#
loop_
_entity.id
_entity.type
_entity.pdbx_description
1 polymer ?
#
loop_
_entity_poly.entity_id
_entity_poly.type
_entity_poly.pdbx_seq_one_letter_code
_entity_poly.pdbx_strand_id
1 'polypeptide(L)' 'MGRVGACGDNAAMESFFALLQKNILDRKRWATRDELRLAIVVWIEKTYHRTRRQRRLGRLAPIEFETINRPALAA' A
#
# COMPACT_ATOMS: atom_id res chain seq x y z
N MET A 1 -13.04 11.20 24.28
CA MET A 1 -11.75 10.51 24.06
C MET A 1 -11.92 9.55 22.89
N GLY A 2 -11.53 9.95 21.67
CA GLY A 2 -11.76 9.19 20.44
C GLY A 2 -11.00 7.86 20.43
N ARG A 3 -11.63 6.81 19.93
CA ARG A 3 -11.16 5.42 19.97
C ARG A 3 -9.74 5.32 19.38
N VAL A 4 -8.75 5.06 20.24
CA VAL A 4 -7.37 4.77 19.82
C VAL A 4 -7.43 3.64 18.79
N GLY A 5 -6.84 3.88 17.63
CA GLY A 5 -6.99 3.08 16.41
C GLY A 5 -6.90 1.58 16.68
N ALA A 6 -7.81 0.81 16.08
CA ALA A 6 -7.80 -0.63 16.20
C ALA A 6 -6.40 -1.15 15.81
N CYS A 7 -5.81 -2.02 16.64
CA CYS A 7 -4.47 -2.58 16.43
C CYS A 7 -4.27 -3.13 15.00
N GLY A 8 -5.34 -3.64 14.37
CA GLY A 8 -5.32 -4.10 12.98
C GLY A 8 -5.10 -3.02 11.92
N ASP A 9 -5.50 -1.77 12.17
CA ASP A 9 -5.27 -0.64 11.26
C ASP A 9 -3.86 -0.10 11.44
N ASN A 10 -3.39 -0.05 12.70
CA ASN A 10 -2.03 0.36 13.01
C ASN A 10 -1.00 -0.61 12.40
N ALA A 11 -1.19 -1.92 12.55
CA ALA A 11 -0.30 -2.94 11.98
C ALA A 11 -0.27 -2.93 10.43
N ALA A 12 -1.41 -2.60 9.78
CA ALA A 12 -1.47 -2.48 8.33
C ALA A 12 -0.67 -1.26 7.84
N MET A 13 -0.82 -0.12 8.52
CA MET A 13 -0.11 1.12 8.20
C MET A 13 1.39 1.00 8.49
N GLU A 14 1.77 0.39 9.60
CA GLU A 14 3.18 0.10 9.91
C GLU A 14 3.82 -0.78 8.83
N SER A 15 3.12 -1.83 8.37
CA SER A 15 3.61 -2.68 7.28
C SER A 15 3.77 -1.91 5.97
N PHE A 16 2.84 -1.00 5.65
CA PHE A 16 2.92 -0.13 4.48
C PHE A 16 4.17 0.77 4.55
N PHE A 17 4.37 1.50 5.65
CA PHE A 17 5.50 2.42 5.78
C PHE A 17 6.85 1.70 5.79
N ALA A 18 6.94 0.53 6.45
CA ALA A 18 8.15 -0.28 6.42
C ALA A 18 8.52 -0.73 5.00
N LEU A 19 7.53 -1.05 4.16
CA LEU A 19 7.75 -1.41 2.76
C LEU A 19 8.12 -0.20 1.91
N LEU A 20 7.45 0.94 2.11
CA LEU A 20 7.75 2.17 1.41
C LEU A 20 9.20 2.63 1.66
N GLN A 21 9.64 2.55 2.91
CA GLN A 21 10.99 2.89 3.30
C GLN A 21 12.01 2.00 2.59
N LYS A 22 11.88 0.67 2.72
CA LYS A 22 12.81 -0.30 2.11
C LYS A 22 12.84 -0.26 0.59
N ASN A 23 11.71 0.02 -0.07
CA ASN A 23 11.59 -0.09 -1.52
C ASN A 23 11.78 1.22 -2.26
N ILE A 24 11.64 2.37 -1.59
CA ILE A 24 11.71 3.69 -2.25
C ILE A 24 12.70 4.61 -1.53
N LEU A 25 12.51 4.84 -0.22
CA LEU A 25 13.29 5.84 0.51
C LEU A 25 14.77 5.44 0.65
N ASP A 26 15.03 4.17 0.97
CA ASP A 26 16.38 3.65 1.21
C ASP A 26 17.11 3.25 -0.08
N ARG A 27 16.45 3.27 -1.23
CA ARG A 27 17.01 2.76 -2.49
C ARG A 27 18.06 3.66 -3.12
N LYS A 28 17.85 4.98 -3.03
CA LYS A 28 18.75 5.99 -3.58
C LYS A 28 18.44 7.36 -2.98
N ARG A 29 19.37 8.30 -3.15
CA ARG A 29 19.08 9.72 -2.95
C ARG A 29 18.28 10.25 -4.14
N TRP A 30 17.27 11.07 -3.83
CA TRP A 30 16.40 11.72 -4.81
C TRP A 30 16.85 13.16 -5.00
N ALA A 31 16.90 13.63 -6.25
CA ALA A 31 17.36 14.98 -6.53
C ALA A 31 16.29 16.03 -6.18
N THR A 32 15.01 15.68 -6.35
CA THR A 32 13.88 16.57 -6.07
C THR A 32 12.75 15.84 -5.34
N ARG A 33 11.88 16.62 -4.69
CA ARG A 33 10.67 16.09 -4.05
C ARG A 33 9.67 15.54 -5.07
N ASP A 34 9.60 16.12 -6.27
CA ASP A 34 8.73 15.64 -7.36
C ASP A 34 9.17 14.27 -7.88
N GLU A 35 10.48 14.04 -8.03
CA GLU A 35 11.01 12.74 -8.44
C GLU A 35 10.64 11.66 -7.41
N LEU A 36 10.83 11.96 -6.12
CA LEU A 36 10.43 11.08 -5.03
C LEU A 36 8.92 10.83 -5.03
N ARG A 37 8.10 11.88 -5.18
CA ARG A 37 6.64 11.77 -5.20
C ARG A 37 6.17 10.86 -6.33
N LEU A 38 6.73 11.04 -7.53
CA LEU A 38 6.41 10.19 -8.68
C LEU A 38 6.80 8.73 -8.41
N ALA A 39 7.98 8.49 -7.85
CA ALA A 39 8.43 7.14 -7.52
C ALA A 39 7.53 6.45 -6.48
N ILE A 40 7.09 7.18 -5.46
CA ILE A 40 6.13 6.69 -4.46
C ILE A 40 4.82 6.29 -5.14
N VAL A 41 4.22 7.18 -5.95
CA VAL A 41 2.94 6.90 -6.63
C VAL A 41 3.06 5.70 -7.57
N VAL A 42 4.12 5.64 -8.37
CA VAL A 42 4.35 4.54 -9.31
C VAL A 42 4.51 3.22 -8.56
N TRP A 43 5.23 3.21 -7.44
CA TRP A 43 5.41 2.00 -6.64
C TRP A 43 4.11 1.55 -5.96
N ILE A 44 3.32 2.49 -5.45
CA ILE A 44 2.01 2.18 -4.85
C ILE A 44 1.12 1.51 -5.91
N GLU A 45 0.97 2.12 -7.08
CA GLU A 45 0.04 1.66 -8.11
C GLU A 45 0.49 0.38 -8.80
N LYS A 46 1.78 0.27 -9.15
CA LYS A 46 2.28 -0.88 -9.93
C LYS A 46 2.67 -2.07 -9.06
N THR A 47 3.21 -1.81 -7.87
CA THR A 47 3.80 -2.86 -7.03
C THR A 47 2.90 -3.17 -5.84
N TYR A 48 2.59 -2.17 -5.01
CA TYR A 48 1.89 -2.39 -3.75
C TYR A 48 0.43 -2.85 -3.97
N HIS A 49 -0.34 -2.19 -4.84
CA HIS A 49 -1.75 -2.53 -5.09
C HIS A 49 -1.94 -3.72 -6.05
N ARG A 50 -1.09 -3.83 -7.09
CA ARG A 50 -1.30 -4.81 -8.18
C ARG A 50 -0.54 -6.12 -8.02
N THR A 51 0.64 -6.09 -7.42
CA THR A 51 1.56 -7.25 -7.43
C THR A 51 1.70 -7.90 -6.06
N ARG A 52 1.61 -7.12 -4.97
CA ARG A 52 1.87 -7.61 -3.62
C ARG A 52 0.71 -8.45 -3.07
N ARG A 53 0.90 -9.76 -3.04
CA ARG A 53 -0.02 -10.68 -2.35
C ARG A 53 0.14 -10.60 -0.83
N GLN A 54 -0.98 -10.42 -0.12
CA GLN A 54 -0.97 -10.26 1.34
C GLN A 54 -1.60 -11.49 2.01
N ARG A 55 -0.90 -12.10 2.98
CA ARG A 55 -1.46 -13.27 3.71
C ARG A 55 -2.78 -12.94 4.41
N ARG A 56 -2.92 -11.72 4.95
CA ARG A 56 -4.15 -11.21 5.56
C ARG A 56 -5.33 -11.14 4.58
N LEU A 57 -5.05 -10.98 3.28
CA LEU A 57 -6.05 -10.94 2.22
C LEU A 57 -6.21 -12.31 1.52
N GLY A 58 -5.88 -13.42 2.18
CA GLY A 58 -5.96 -14.74 1.56
C GLY A 58 -4.92 -15.00 0.47
N ARG A 59 -3.77 -14.31 0.51
CA ARG A 59 -2.71 -14.30 -0.53
C ARG A 59 -3.17 -13.69 -1.87
N LEU A 60 -4.14 -12.78 -1.81
CA LEU A 60 -4.54 -11.93 -2.93
C LEU A 60 -3.78 -10.60 -2.90
N ALA A 61 -3.60 -9.97 -4.06
CA ALA A 61 -3.22 -8.57 -4.15
C ALA A 61 -4.39 -7.68 -3.69
N PRO A 62 -4.12 -6.46 -3.18
CA PRO A 62 -5.17 -5.54 -2.75
C PRO A 62 -6.27 -5.34 -3.79
N ILE A 63 -5.90 -5.15 -5.06
CA ILE A 63 -6.88 -4.95 -6.14
C ILE A 63 -7.72 -6.20 -6.41
N GLU A 64 -7.12 -7.39 -6.32
CA GLU A 64 -7.83 -8.67 -6.48
C GLU A 64 -8.83 -8.85 -5.33
N PHE A 65 -8.40 -8.56 -4.09
CA PHE A 65 -9.26 -8.62 -2.92
C PHE A 65 -10.42 -7.64 -3.02
N GLU A 66 -10.17 -6.39 -3.42
CA GLU A 66 -11.24 -5.39 -3.60
C GLU A 66 -12.21 -5.79 -4.72
N THR A 67 -11.71 -6.30 -5.84
CA THR A 67 -12.56 -6.76 -6.96
C THR A 67 -13.48 -7.92 -6.54
N ILE A 68 -12.99 -8.84 -5.71
CA ILE A 68 -13.77 -9.98 -5.22
C ILE A 68 -14.77 -9.58 -4.13
N ASN A 69 -14.39 -8.68 -3.22
CA ASN A 69 -15.21 -8.33 -2.04
C ASN A 69 -16.10 -7.08 -2.25
N ARG A 70 -15.86 -6.33 -3.32
CA ARG A 70 -16.70 -5.24 -3.79
C ARG A 70 -17.01 -5.52 -5.26
N PRO A 71 -18.05 -6.31 -5.58
CA PRO A 71 -18.56 -6.31 -6.94
C PRO A 71 -18.87 -4.85 -7.28
N ALA A 72 -18.50 -4.44 -8.50
CA ALA A 72 -18.72 -3.08 -8.98
C ALA A 72 -20.10 -2.61 -8.53
N LEU A 73 -20.16 -1.43 -7.92
CA LEU A 73 -21.43 -0.70 -7.83
C LEU A 73 -21.85 -0.47 -9.28
N ALA A 74 -22.53 -1.45 -9.87
CA ALA A 74 -23.00 -1.42 -11.22
C ALA A 74 -24.01 -0.27 -11.28
N ALA A 75 -23.60 0.82 -11.93
CA ALA A 75 -24.45 1.92 -12.32
C ALA A 75 -25.22 1.54 -13.60
#